data_AF-A0A961ZXM9-F1
#
_entry.id   AF-A0A961ZXM9-F1
#
_cell.length_a   1.000
_cell.length_b   1.000
_cell.length_c   1.000
_cell.angle_alpha   90.00
_cell.angle_beta   90.00
_cell.angle_gamma   90.00
#
_symmetry.space_group_name_H-M   'P 1'
#
loop_
_entity.id
_entity.type
_entity.pdbx_description
1 polymer ?
#
loop_
_entity_poly.entity_id
_entity_poly.type
_entity_poly.pdbx_seq_one_letter_code
_entity_poly.pdbx_strand_id
1 'polypeptide(L)'
;MSDKLKPADLDAELQRLEAKALFPASNADELLERLQSIYQDLAGLDFAHYDMSHISASAPALLQRMFQVRMQLRDQLRTWRNQALLTGDVQHALRSLFRAMRYGTDMLGEAAIGFHRMGEHSRPLRAFTGRNNNTLINPRFNEKRDLPFRSGDLLLVRGRHHNSAAIARIGDVDSQYSHLGIVYVDPKGYHWLVEVLIEEGGVIKPLGEAISHDLSRAIVFRHPNAALAQRAAFIAHEHIKASQARYGKPILYDFTMQQEGYKRLFCSKLIRLAFEKASEGAMILPTFPTRMSMRNRDFFDRIGVTATETFAPGDIELEPGFDVVAEWSDYRITASARHQDIVMDKLFQWMDAYDLTFKETFLINLIARGGRVAAGLSNTIKSMIAEVIPVVPPHMKRQTIATIVMLHRTADPLMHDLERVERERIGLFGYPLHPREAAEYLERWRAKSGDEIGYLVPALKVPAKG
;
A
#
# COMPACT_ATOMS: atom_id res chain seq x y z
N MET A 1 -32.89 -24.02 -1.82
CA MET A 1 -31.71 -23.22 -2.20
C MET A 1 -32.22 -21.81 -2.40
N SER A 2 -31.65 -20.82 -1.69
CA SER A 2 -31.98 -19.42 -1.98
C SER A 2 -31.62 -19.13 -3.44
N ASP A 3 -32.50 -18.45 -4.18
CA ASP A 3 -32.15 -17.96 -5.51
C ASP A 3 -30.92 -17.05 -5.36
N LYS A 4 -29.83 -17.40 -6.03
CA LYS A 4 -28.63 -16.57 -6.06
C LYS A 4 -28.91 -15.29 -6.84
N LEU A 5 -28.37 -14.18 -6.37
CA LEU A 5 -28.44 -12.90 -7.03
C LEU A 5 -27.70 -12.94 -8.37
N LYS A 6 -28.22 -12.21 -9.36
CA LYS A 6 -27.67 -12.07 -10.70
C LYS A 6 -26.69 -10.88 -10.75
N PRO A 7 -25.79 -10.78 -11.75
CA PRO A 7 -24.92 -9.61 -11.87
C PRO A 7 -25.65 -8.28 -12.06
N ALA A 8 -26.86 -8.31 -12.62
CA ALA A 8 -27.71 -7.14 -12.72
C ALA A 8 -28.03 -6.53 -11.34
N ASP A 9 -28.11 -7.37 -10.30
CA ASP A 9 -28.34 -6.92 -8.93
C ASP A 9 -27.09 -6.19 -8.39
N LEU A 10 -25.89 -6.73 -8.65
CA LEU A 10 -24.63 -6.07 -8.30
C LEU A 10 -24.42 -4.77 -9.07
N ASP A 11 -24.76 -4.74 -10.36
CA ASP A 11 -24.69 -3.50 -11.15
C ASP A 11 -25.66 -2.43 -10.62
N ALA A 12 -26.89 -2.82 -10.25
CA ALA A 12 -27.86 -1.92 -9.62
C ALA A 12 -27.39 -1.44 -8.23
N GLU A 13 -26.67 -2.28 -7.47
CA GLU A 13 -26.00 -1.87 -6.24
C GLU A 13 -24.91 -0.83 -6.51
N LEU A 14 -24.02 -1.08 -7.48
CA LEU A 14 -22.98 -0.12 -7.86
C LEU A 14 -23.57 1.20 -8.38
N GLN A 15 -24.68 1.16 -9.12
CA GLN A 15 -25.44 2.36 -9.53
C GLN A 15 -25.93 3.17 -8.33
N ARG A 16 -26.50 2.50 -7.32
CA ARG A 16 -26.97 3.16 -6.10
C ARG A 16 -25.81 3.76 -5.32
N LEU A 17 -24.69 3.06 -5.22
CA LEU A 17 -23.48 3.55 -4.55
C LEU A 17 -22.87 4.75 -5.27
N GLU A 18 -22.82 4.72 -6.59
CA GLU A 18 -22.40 5.85 -7.43
C GLU A 18 -23.30 7.08 -7.21
N ALA A 19 -24.62 6.90 -7.23
CA ALA A 19 -25.57 7.97 -6.98
C ALA A 19 -25.41 8.57 -5.57
N LYS A 20 -25.19 7.72 -4.55
CA LYS A 20 -24.89 8.18 -3.18
C LYS A 20 -23.56 8.97 -3.16
N ALA A 21 -22.50 8.44 -3.76
CA ALA A 21 -21.18 9.06 -3.79
C ALA A 21 -21.18 10.46 -4.43
N LEU A 22 -22.00 10.65 -5.47
CA LEU A 22 -22.08 11.89 -6.24
C LEU A 22 -23.09 12.91 -5.71
N PHE A 23 -23.93 12.53 -4.74
CA PHE A 23 -24.88 13.47 -4.16
C PHE A 23 -24.09 14.65 -3.52
N PRO A 24 -24.56 15.91 -3.59
CA PRO A 24 -23.89 17.01 -2.89
C PRO A 24 -23.97 16.83 -1.37
N ALA A 25 -22.96 17.27 -0.63
CA ALA A 25 -23.01 17.34 0.84
C ALA A 25 -22.92 18.81 1.28
N SER A 26 -23.71 19.19 2.27
CA SER A 26 -23.81 20.58 2.73
C SER A 26 -22.78 20.89 3.82
N ASN A 27 -22.30 19.87 4.54
CA ASN A 27 -21.31 19.96 5.60
C ASN A 27 -20.50 18.66 5.73
N ALA A 28 -19.47 18.68 6.58
CA ALA A 28 -18.53 17.57 6.73
C ALA A 28 -19.17 16.32 7.37
N ASP A 29 -20.10 16.49 8.32
CA ASP A 29 -20.77 15.38 9.00
C ASP A 29 -21.68 14.61 8.02
N GLU A 30 -22.42 15.33 7.18
CA GLU A 30 -23.26 14.74 6.13
C GLU A 30 -22.40 13.96 5.11
N LEU A 31 -21.22 14.49 4.75
CA LEU A 31 -20.28 13.80 3.88
C LEU A 31 -19.72 12.55 4.57
N LEU A 32 -19.35 12.64 5.85
CA LEU A 32 -18.82 11.53 6.64
C LEU A 32 -19.83 10.38 6.74
N GLU A 33 -21.06 10.66 7.19
CA GLU A 33 -22.13 9.66 7.32
C GLU A 33 -22.37 8.94 6.00
N ARG A 34 -22.35 9.69 4.90
CA ARG A 34 -22.56 9.13 3.57
C ARG A 34 -21.42 8.23 3.13
N LEU A 35 -20.18 8.66 3.29
CA LEU A 35 -19.00 7.84 2.96
C LEU A 35 -18.98 6.56 3.79
N GLN A 36 -19.33 6.64 5.07
CA GLN A 36 -19.45 5.49 5.96
C GLN A 36 -20.58 4.55 5.52
N SER A 37 -21.74 5.08 5.12
CA SER A 37 -22.84 4.26 4.57
C SER A 37 -22.41 3.53 3.30
N ILE A 38 -21.75 4.22 2.36
CA ILE A 38 -21.25 3.59 1.12
C ILE A 38 -20.22 2.51 1.46
N TYR A 39 -19.32 2.77 2.41
CA TYR A 39 -18.35 1.78 2.88
C TYR A 39 -19.04 0.55 3.49
N GLN A 40 -20.05 0.74 4.34
CA GLN A 40 -20.80 -0.36 4.96
C GLN A 40 -21.54 -1.21 3.93
N ASP A 41 -22.20 -0.57 2.96
CA ASP A 41 -22.87 -1.26 1.86
C ASP A 41 -21.87 -2.12 1.07
N LEU A 42 -20.71 -1.55 0.69
CA LEU A 42 -19.66 -2.27 -0.05
C LEU A 42 -19.01 -3.39 0.77
N ALA A 43 -18.67 -3.14 2.03
CA ALA A 43 -18.08 -4.13 2.93
C ALA A 43 -19.07 -5.24 3.31
N GLY A 44 -20.37 -5.01 3.08
CA GLY A 44 -21.43 -5.99 3.25
C GLY A 44 -21.58 -6.96 2.08
N LEU A 45 -21.07 -6.61 0.89
CA LEU A 45 -21.21 -7.44 -0.32
C LEU A 45 -20.45 -8.75 -0.21
N ASP A 46 -21.14 -9.86 -0.43
CA ASP A 46 -20.58 -11.19 -0.33
C ASP A 46 -20.85 -12.01 -1.59
N PHE A 47 -19.78 -12.50 -2.22
CA PHE A 47 -19.84 -13.38 -3.39
C PHE A 47 -20.61 -14.67 -3.14
N ALA A 48 -20.76 -15.11 -1.89
CA ALA A 48 -21.62 -16.23 -1.53
C ALA A 48 -23.07 -16.06 -2.01
N HIS A 49 -23.56 -14.82 -2.12
CA HIS A 49 -24.91 -14.51 -2.57
C HIS A 49 -25.08 -14.46 -4.08
N TYR A 50 -23.99 -14.51 -4.85
CA TYR A 50 -24.00 -14.32 -6.30
C TYR A 50 -23.72 -15.61 -7.09
N ASP A 51 -24.19 -15.63 -8.34
CA ASP A 51 -23.75 -16.61 -9.32
C ASP A 51 -22.35 -16.25 -9.88
N MET A 52 -21.34 -16.98 -9.42
CA MET A 52 -19.95 -16.73 -9.79
C MET A 52 -19.67 -16.89 -11.29
N SER A 53 -20.41 -17.75 -11.99
CA SER A 53 -20.22 -17.90 -13.44
C SER A 53 -20.57 -16.61 -14.18
N HIS A 54 -21.66 -15.96 -13.74
CA HIS A 54 -22.10 -14.70 -14.29
C HIS A 54 -21.25 -13.52 -13.80
N ILE A 55 -20.78 -13.54 -12.55
CA ILE A 55 -19.84 -12.53 -12.03
C ILE A 55 -18.54 -12.54 -12.84
N SER A 56 -17.93 -13.71 -13.05
CA SER A 56 -16.70 -13.83 -13.85
C SER A 56 -16.88 -13.30 -15.27
N ALA A 57 -18.03 -13.58 -15.91
CA ALA A 57 -18.34 -13.05 -17.25
C ALA A 57 -18.54 -11.52 -17.27
N SER A 58 -19.07 -10.94 -16.19
CA SER A 58 -19.36 -9.51 -16.07
C SER A 58 -18.23 -8.69 -15.45
N ALA A 59 -17.23 -9.35 -14.86
CA ALA A 59 -16.12 -8.73 -14.14
C ALA A 59 -15.41 -7.61 -14.93
N PRO A 60 -15.11 -7.73 -16.25
CA PRO A 60 -14.52 -6.64 -17.03
C PRO A 60 -15.28 -5.31 -16.92
N ALA A 61 -16.61 -5.36 -17.05
CA ALA A 61 -17.46 -4.18 -17.00
C ALA A 61 -17.57 -3.63 -15.58
N LEU A 62 -17.73 -4.52 -14.59
CA LEU A 62 -17.81 -4.15 -13.18
C LEU A 62 -16.51 -3.49 -12.68
N LEU A 63 -15.34 -3.97 -13.13
CA LEU A 63 -14.03 -3.37 -12.83
C LEU A 63 -13.94 -1.93 -13.33
N GLN A 64 -14.30 -1.69 -14.59
CA GLN A 64 -14.30 -0.35 -15.17
C GLN A 64 -15.26 0.57 -14.42
N ARG A 65 -16.44 0.07 -14.06
CA ARG A 65 -17.43 0.84 -13.29
C ARG A 65 -16.92 1.22 -11.90
N MET A 66 -16.38 0.27 -11.15
CA MET A 66 -15.80 0.56 -9.82
C MET A 66 -14.64 1.56 -9.92
N PHE A 67 -13.82 1.47 -10.96
CA PHE A 67 -12.76 2.45 -11.21
C PHE A 67 -13.32 3.84 -11.53
N GLN A 68 -14.36 3.94 -12.36
CA GLN A 68 -15.03 5.21 -12.67
C GLN A 68 -15.61 5.88 -11.43
N VAL A 69 -16.29 5.13 -10.56
CA VAL A 69 -16.81 5.65 -9.29
C VAL A 69 -15.68 6.19 -8.40
N ARG A 70 -14.53 5.49 -8.33
CA ARG A 70 -13.35 6.03 -7.63
C ARG A 70 -12.82 7.31 -8.25
N MET A 71 -12.75 7.40 -9.58
CA MET A 71 -12.31 8.62 -10.26
C MET A 71 -13.25 9.79 -9.97
N GLN A 72 -14.56 9.57 -10.03
CA GLN A 72 -15.58 10.56 -9.71
C GLN A 72 -15.47 11.08 -8.26
N LEU A 73 -15.35 10.18 -7.28
CA LEU A 73 -15.10 10.55 -5.88
C LEU A 73 -13.81 11.39 -5.75
N ARG A 74 -12.76 11.00 -6.47
CA ARG A 74 -11.47 11.70 -6.42
C ARG A 74 -11.53 13.08 -7.07
N ASP A 75 -12.31 13.24 -8.13
CA ASP A 75 -12.56 14.53 -8.78
C ASP A 75 -13.26 15.54 -7.83
N GLN A 76 -14.00 15.05 -6.82
CA GLN A 76 -14.61 15.90 -5.80
C GLN A 76 -13.63 16.42 -4.74
N LEU A 77 -12.43 15.82 -4.58
CA LEU A 77 -11.49 16.19 -3.51
C LEU A 77 -11.13 17.68 -3.52
N ARG A 78 -10.95 18.27 -4.71
CA ARG A 78 -10.65 19.71 -4.82
C ARG A 78 -11.83 20.56 -4.35
N THR A 79 -13.05 20.19 -4.71
CA THR A 79 -14.28 20.87 -4.28
C THR A 79 -14.45 20.77 -2.77
N TRP A 80 -14.36 19.56 -2.21
CA TRP A 80 -14.48 19.32 -0.78
C TRP A 80 -13.38 20.02 0.03
N ARG A 81 -12.16 20.09 -0.49
CA ARG A 81 -11.09 20.89 0.12
C ARG A 81 -11.45 22.38 0.17
N ASN A 82 -11.90 22.95 -0.95
CA ASN A 82 -12.24 24.37 -1.04
C ASN A 82 -13.44 24.76 -0.16
N GLN A 83 -14.34 23.80 0.08
CA GLN A 83 -15.49 23.93 0.98
C GLN A 83 -15.18 23.57 2.44
N ALA A 84 -13.92 23.26 2.77
CA ALA A 84 -13.48 22.81 4.10
C ALA A 84 -14.22 21.56 4.62
N LEU A 85 -14.69 20.67 3.73
CA LEU A 85 -15.38 19.43 4.08
C LEU A 85 -14.42 18.27 4.39
N LEU A 86 -13.16 18.34 3.97
CA LEU A 86 -12.15 17.30 4.20
C LEU A 86 -11.57 17.36 5.63
N THR A 87 -12.40 17.17 6.64
CA THR A 87 -11.97 16.97 8.04
C THR A 87 -11.18 15.67 8.20
N GLY A 88 -10.51 15.46 9.35
CA GLY A 88 -9.74 14.24 9.60
C GLY A 88 -10.58 12.96 9.46
N ASP A 89 -11.82 12.97 9.98
CA ASP A 89 -12.73 11.82 9.90
C ASP A 89 -13.19 11.55 8.46
N VAL A 90 -13.48 12.60 7.68
CA VAL A 90 -13.82 12.48 6.26
C VAL A 90 -12.64 11.92 5.46
N GLN A 91 -11.41 12.38 5.74
CA GLN A 91 -10.21 11.84 5.10
C GLN A 91 -10.03 10.34 5.43
N HIS A 92 -10.23 9.93 6.68
CA HIS A 92 -10.17 8.52 7.08
C HIS A 92 -11.27 7.68 6.40
N ALA A 93 -12.51 8.18 6.34
CA ALA A 93 -13.62 7.52 5.67
C ALA A 93 -13.37 7.36 4.16
N LEU A 94 -12.82 8.37 3.48
CA LEU A 94 -12.45 8.29 2.06
C LEU A 94 -11.39 7.22 1.81
N ARG A 95 -10.34 7.17 2.62
CA ARG A 95 -9.27 6.16 2.50
C ARG A 95 -9.83 4.75 2.71
N SER A 96 -10.68 4.57 3.73
CA SER A 96 -11.36 3.30 3.99
C SER A 96 -12.26 2.87 2.83
N LEU A 97 -13.00 3.81 2.24
CA LEU A 97 -13.83 3.56 1.06
C LEU A 97 -12.98 3.16 -0.16
N PHE A 98 -11.91 3.90 -0.47
CA PHE A 98 -11.02 3.57 -1.58
C PHE A 98 -10.37 2.18 -1.42
N ARG A 99 -9.97 1.83 -0.19
CA ARG A 99 -9.46 0.49 0.13
C ARG A 99 -10.52 -0.59 -0.09
N ALA A 100 -11.74 -0.42 0.44
CA ALA A 100 -12.81 -1.39 0.26
C ALA A 100 -13.16 -1.59 -1.22
N MET A 101 -13.27 -0.50 -1.97
CA MET A 101 -13.49 -0.55 -3.42
C MET A 101 -12.36 -1.29 -4.14
N ARG A 102 -11.10 -1.10 -3.74
CA ARG A 102 -9.97 -1.83 -4.33
C ARG A 102 -10.03 -3.33 -4.03
N TYR A 103 -10.34 -3.74 -2.81
CA TYR A 103 -10.56 -5.15 -2.50
C TYR A 103 -11.68 -5.76 -3.36
N GLY A 104 -12.77 -5.01 -3.59
CA GLY A 104 -13.81 -5.42 -4.53
C GLY A 104 -13.26 -5.58 -5.96
N THR A 105 -12.45 -4.63 -6.45
CA THR A 105 -11.82 -4.77 -7.77
C THR A 105 -10.83 -5.93 -7.85
N ASP A 106 -10.14 -6.28 -6.78
CA ASP A 106 -9.25 -7.43 -6.78
C ASP A 106 -10.01 -8.72 -6.90
N MET A 107 -11.04 -8.89 -6.08
CA MET A 107 -11.86 -10.08 -6.07
C MET A 107 -12.59 -10.26 -7.42
N LEU A 108 -13.03 -9.17 -8.06
CA LEU A 108 -13.57 -9.20 -9.42
C LEU A 108 -12.50 -9.57 -10.47
N GLY A 109 -11.30 -8.99 -10.38
CA GLY A 109 -10.21 -9.30 -11.29
C GLY A 109 -9.71 -10.74 -11.15
N GLU A 110 -9.64 -11.25 -9.92
CA GLU A 110 -9.36 -12.63 -9.59
C GLU A 110 -10.45 -13.56 -10.17
N ALA A 111 -11.74 -13.22 -10.01
CA ALA A 111 -12.84 -13.96 -10.61
C ALA A 111 -12.77 -13.97 -12.14
N ALA A 112 -12.36 -12.87 -12.76
CA ALA A 112 -12.20 -12.75 -14.22
C ALA A 112 -11.13 -13.71 -14.77
N ILE A 113 -10.12 -14.03 -13.96
CA ILE A 113 -9.07 -15.00 -14.31
C ILE A 113 -9.31 -16.37 -13.68
N GLY A 114 -10.52 -16.67 -13.20
CA GLY A 114 -10.85 -17.97 -12.60
C GLY A 114 -10.05 -18.29 -11.32
N PHE A 115 -9.64 -17.26 -10.57
CA PHE A 115 -8.82 -17.35 -9.37
C PHE A 115 -7.44 -18.02 -9.58
N HIS A 116 -6.94 -18.04 -10.81
CA HIS A 116 -5.63 -18.58 -11.12
C HIS A 116 -4.53 -17.83 -10.35
N ARG A 117 -3.67 -18.58 -9.66
CA ARG A 117 -2.53 -18.05 -8.93
C ARG A 117 -1.27 -18.06 -9.79
N MET A 118 -0.35 -17.17 -9.45
CA MET A 118 0.98 -17.20 -10.04
C MET A 118 1.71 -18.46 -9.61
N GLY A 119 2.25 -19.21 -10.57
CA GLY A 119 3.06 -20.40 -10.26
C GLY A 119 4.39 -20.03 -9.59
N GLU A 120 4.98 -20.98 -8.86
CA GLU A 120 6.18 -20.79 -8.03
C GLU A 120 7.39 -20.23 -8.79
N HIS A 121 7.52 -20.53 -10.09
CA HIS A 121 8.60 -20.05 -10.96
C HIS A 121 8.17 -18.94 -11.93
N SER A 122 6.93 -18.45 -11.81
CA SER A 122 6.42 -17.37 -12.65
C SER A 122 6.79 -16.01 -12.08
N ARG A 123 6.98 -15.03 -12.96
CA ARG A 123 7.15 -13.62 -12.57
C ARG A 123 5.85 -12.85 -12.73
N PRO A 124 5.64 -11.78 -11.95
CA PRO A 124 4.55 -10.85 -12.18
C PRO A 124 4.59 -10.28 -13.60
N LEU A 125 3.41 -9.92 -14.12
CA LEU A 125 3.34 -9.22 -15.39
C LEU A 125 4.00 -7.84 -15.23
N ARG A 126 4.56 -7.32 -16.33
CA ARG A 126 5.05 -5.94 -16.35
C ARG A 126 3.88 -4.99 -16.12
N ALA A 127 4.05 -4.03 -15.21
CA ALA A 127 2.99 -3.08 -14.89
C ALA A 127 2.58 -2.23 -16.10
N PHE A 128 1.30 -1.89 -16.16
CA PHE A 128 0.66 -1.17 -17.27
C PHE A 128 0.78 -1.88 -18.62
N THR A 129 0.98 -3.21 -18.61
CA THR A 129 0.84 -4.06 -19.80
C THR A 129 -0.44 -4.88 -19.73
N GLY A 130 -0.91 -5.31 -20.90
CA GLY A 130 -2.17 -6.04 -21.05
C GLY A 130 -3.36 -5.10 -21.16
N ARG A 131 -4.29 -5.45 -22.06
CA ARG A 131 -5.62 -4.83 -22.17
C ARG A 131 -6.70 -5.66 -21.46
N ASN A 132 -6.29 -6.72 -20.75
CA ASN A 132 -7.14 -7.75 -20.18
C ASN A 132 -7.54 -7.39 -18.73
N ASN A 133 -8.28 -6.29 -18.58
CA ASN A 133 -8.84 -5.79 -17.31
C ASN A 133 -7.84 -5.40 -16.21
N ASN A 134 -6.56 -5.74 -16.37
CA ASN A 134 -5.51 -5.55 -15.40
C ASN A 134 -4.90 -4.14 -15.42
N THR A 135 -5.17 -3.35 -16.47
CA THR A 135 -4.86 -1.91 -16.55
C THR A 135 -6.14 -1.11 -16.74
N LEU A 136 -6.53 -0.34 -15.74
CA LEU A 136 -7.68 0.56 -15.78
C LEU A 136 -7.17 1.98 -16.05
N ILE A 137 -7.45 2.49 -17.25
CA ILE A 137 -6.98 3.81 -17.70
C ILE A 137 -8.11 4.82 -17.51
N ASN A 138 -7.81 5.95 -16.87
CA ASN A 138 -8.76 7.04 -16.72
C ASN A 138 -9.13 7.57 -18.13
N PRO A 139 -10.44 7.64 -18.48
CA PRO A 139 -10.88 8.10 -19.79
C PRO A 139 -10.29 9.45 -20.23
N ARG A 140 -10.01 10.36 -19.29
CA ARG A 140 -9.37 11.66 -19.55
C ARG A 140 -7.97 11.55 -20.18
N PHE A 141 -7.31 10.40 -20.03
CA PHE A 141 -5.95 10.14 -20.51
C PHE A 141 -5.86 8.95 -21.48
N ASN A 142 -7.00 8.43 -21.95
CA ASN A 142 -7.02 7.30 -22.86
C ASN A 142 -6.65 7.74 -24.29
N GLU A 143 -5.36 7.69 -24.60
CA GLU A 143 -4.81 8.05 -25.93
C GLU A 143 -4.85 6.88 -26.95
N LYS A 144 -5.54 5.76 -26.63
CA LYS A 144 -5.61 4.52 -27.46
C LYS A 144 -4.23 3.92 -27.85
N ARG A 145 -3.17 4.29 -27.12
CA ARG A 145 -1.79 3.81 -27.24
C ARG A 145 -1.28 3.33 -25.88
N ASP A 146 -0.08 2.75 -25.84
CA ASP A 146 0.59 2.44 -24.57
C ASP A 146 0.72 3.70 -23.70
N LEU A 147 0.61 3.54 -22.38
CA LEU A 147 0.59 4.64 -21.43
C LEU A 147 1.84 5.55 -21.61
N PRO A 148 1.69 6.80 -22.09
CA PRO A 148 2.83 7.66 -22.33
C PRO A 148 3.26 8.31 -21.02
N PHE A 149 4.24 7.69 -20.35
CA PHE A 149 4.88 8.26 -19.17
C PHE A 149 5.52 9.62 -19.48
N ARG A 150 5.44 10.56 -18.52
CA ARG A 150 5.94 11.93 -18.64
C ARG A 150 6.77 12.29 -17.41
N SER A 151 7.69 13.24 -17.59
CA SER A 151 8.45 13.80 -16.47
C SER A 151 7.49 14.40 -15.45
N GLY A 152 7.60 13.95 -14.20
CA GLY A 152 6.75 14.39 -13.09
C GLY A 152 5.54 13.50 -12.83
N ASP A 153 5.34 12.45 -13.63
CA ASP A 153 4.44 11.37 -13.23
C ASP A 153 4.96 10.73 -11.93
N LEU A 154 4.06 10.47 -11.00
CA LEU A 154 4.36 9.75 -9.78
C LEU A 154 3.88 8.31 -9.90
N LEU A 155 4.74 7.38 -9.52
CA LEU A 155 4.46 5.96 -9.56
C LEU A 155 4.29 5.45 -8.12
N LEU A 156 3.03 5.23 -7.72
CA LEU A 156 2.67 4.66 -6.43
C LEU A 156 2.56 3.14 -6.59
N VAL A 157 3.30 2.36 -5.81
CA VAL A 157 3.38 0.91 -6.00
C VAL A 157 3.20 0.10 -4.73
N ARG A 158 2.81 -1.15 -4.94
CA ARG A 158 2.79 -2.19 -3.91
C ARG A 158 3.65 -3.38 -4.31
N GLY A 159 4.76 -3.55 -3.59
CA GLY A 159 5.61 -4.74 -3.68
C GLY A 159 4.97 -5.97 -3.04
N ARG A 160 5.65 -7.12 -3.16
CA ARG A 160 5.18 -8.43 -2.69
C ARG A 160 5.61 -8.80 -1.26
N HIS A 161 6.53 -8.05 -0.64
CA HIS A 161 7.11 -8.44 0.65
C HIS A 161 6.31 -7.94 1.85
N HIS A 162 6.35 -8.65 2.99
CA HIS A 162 5.64 -8.26 4.23
C HIS A 162 6.05 -6.86 4.73
N ASN A 163 7.28 -6.42 4.49
CA ASN A 163 7.72 -5.05 4.85
C ASN A 163 6.94 -3.98 4.08
N SER A 164 6.56 -4.27 2.83
CA SER A 164 5.68 -3.41 2.06
C SER A 164 4.29 -3.32 2.70
N ALA A 165 3.79 -4.43 3.25
CA ALA A 165 2.54 -4.47 4.00
C ALA A 165 2.60 -3.64 5.28
N ALA A 166 3.66 -3.77 6.06
CA ALA A 166 3.84 -3.01 7.29
C ALA A 166 3.91 -1.50 7.03
N ILE A 167 4.63 -1.06 5.98
CA ILE A 167 4.71 0.36 5.59
C ILE A 167 3.35 0.86 5.11
N ALA A 168 2.59 0.04 4.38
CA ALA A 168 1.26 0.43 3.90
C ALA A 168 0.26 0.61 5.05
N ARG A 169 0.51 0.03 6.22
CA ARG A 169 -0.35 0.10 7.42
C ARG A 169 0.26 0.87 8.57
N ILE A 170 1.22 1.74 8.28
CA ILE A 170 1.87 2.56 9.31
C ILE A 170 1.05 3.83 9.56
N GLY A 171 0.60 4.03 10.80
CA GLY A 171 -0.14 5.22 11.23
C GLY A 171 -1.65 5.02 11.36
N ASP A 172 -2.41 6.10 11.24
CA ASP A 172 -3.88 6.15 11.34
C ASP A 172 -4.60 5.90 10.00
N VAL A 173 -3.82 5.54 8.98
CA VAL A 173 -4.26 5.31 7.62
C VAL A 173 -3.80 3.94 7.14
N ASP A 174 -4.78 3.16 6.71
CA ASP A 174 -4.57 1.89 6.07
C ASP A 174 -4.46 2.04 4.54
N SER A 175 -3.25 2.22 4.04
CA SER A 175 -2.93 2.23 2.60
C SER A 175 -2.76 0.80 2.06
N GLN A 176 -2.90 0.66 0.75
CA GLN A 176 -2.54 -0.58 0.03
C GLN A 176 -1.21 -0.46 -0.74
N TYR A 177 -0.54 0.69 -0.61
CA TYR A 177 0.70 1.03 -1.29
C TYR A 177 1.79 1.38 -0.30
N SER A 178 3.01 1.03 -0.66
CA SER A 178 4.16 1.06 0.25
C SER A 178 5.31 1.93 -0.26
N HIS A 179 5.26 2.38 -1.52
CA HIS A 179 6.38 3.08 -2.13
C HIS A 179 5.92 4.05 -3.21
N LEU A 180 6.64 5.16 -3.33
CA LEU A 180 6.35 6.24 -4.27
C LEU A 180 7.64 6.71 -4.94
N GLY A 181 7.66 6.74 -6.27
CA GLY A 181 8.76 7.28 -7.07
C GLY A 181 8.28 8.34 -8.06
N ILE A 182 9.21 9.08 -8.66
CA ILE A 182 8.94 10.08 -9.69
C ILE A 182 9.62 9.70 -11.00
N VAL A 183 8.85 9.77 -12.09
CA VAL A 183 9.36 9.52 -13.43
C VAL A 183 10.10 10.76 -13.93
N TYR A 184 11.28 10.55 -14.49
CA TYR A 184 12.04 11.55 -15.22
C TYR A 184 12.33 11.05 -16.63
N VAL A 185 11.93 11.84 -17.63
CA VAL A 185 12.28 11.63 -19.04
C VAL A 185 13.42 12.59 -19.36
N ASP A 186 14.57 12.04 -19.71
CA ASP A 186 15.75 12.84 -20.01
C ASP A 186 15.68 13.49 -21.42
N PRO A 187 16.60 14.42 -21.77
CA PRO A 187 16.59 15.08 -23.07
C PRO A 187 16.79 14.15 -24.29
N LYS A 188 17.27 12.92 -24.07
CA LYS A 188 17.41 11.90 -25.12
C LYS A 188 16.17 11.01 -25.25
N GLY A 189 15.17 11.20 -24.37
CA GLY A 189 13.93 10.43 -24.34
C GLY A 189 14.02 9.15 -23.52
N TYR A 190 15.08 8.93 -22.73
CA TYR A 190 15.12 7.77 -21.83
C TYR A 190 14.27 8.02 -20.59
N HIS A 191 13.50 7.00 -20.22
CA HIS A 191 12.63 7.02 -19.05
C HIS A 191 13.35 6.45 -17.83
N TRP A 192 13.39 7.23 -16.76
CA TRP A 192 14.01 6.88 -15.48
C TRP A 192 12.96 6.93 -14.37
N LEU A 193 13.05 6.01 -13.42
CA LEU A 193 12.40 6.12 -12.13
C LEU A 193 13.43 6.63 -11.11
N VAL A 194 13.10 7.73 -10.44
CA VAL A 194 13.89 8.31 -9.36
C VAL A 194 13.17 8.04 -8.05
N GLU A 195 13.86 7.39 -7.11
CA GLU A 195 13.25 6.89 -5.88
C GLU A 195 14.26 6.79 -4.74
N VAL A 196 13.75 6.56 -3.52
CA VAL A 196 14.58 6.31 -2.34
C VAL A 196 14.13 5.01 -1.71
N LEU A 197 14.99 4.00 -1.75
CA LEU A 197 14.73 2.65 -1.25
C LEU A 197 15.32 2.48 0.15
N ILE A 198 14.74 1.58 0.94
CA ILE A 198 15.22 1.25 2.29
C ILE A 198 16.64 0.68 2.21
N GLU A 199 16.86 -0.19 1.23
CA GLU A 199 18.06 -0.99 0.98
C GLU A 199 19.22 -0.15 0.45
N GLU A 200 18.92 0.72 -0.52
CA GLU A 200 19.93 1.40 -1.34
C GLU A 200 20.01 2.91 -1.09
N GLY A 201 19.01 3.49 -0.43
CA GLY A 201 18.86 4.95 -0.39
C GLY A 201 18.43 5.51 -1.75
N GLY A 202 18.95 6.68 -2.12
CA GLY A 202 18.60 7.35 -3.37
C GLY A 202 19.12 6.63 -4.62
N VAL A 203 18.22 6.23 -5.52
CA VAL A 203 18.55 5.50 -6.76
C VAL A 203 17.86 6.09 -7.99
N ILE A 204 18.46 5.84 -9.15
CA ILE A 204 17.92 6.16 -10.47
C ILE A 204 17.98 4.87 -11.29
N LYS A 205 16.83 4.33 -11.68
CA LYS A 205 16.73 3.06 -12.42
C LYS A 205 15.99 3.28 -13.75
N PRO A 206 16.29 2.53 -14.81
CA PRO A 206 15.47 2.55 -16.02
C PRO A 206 14.01 2.23 -15.67
N LEU A 207 13.07 3.07 -16.13
CA LEU A 207 11.65 2.90 -15.77
C LEU A 207 11.12 1.52 -16.18
N GLY A 208 11.54 1.04 -17.35
CA GLY A 208 11.15 -0.28 -17.87
C GLY A 208 11.52 -1.44 -16.93
N GLU A 209 12.67 -1.34 -16.26
CA GLU A 209 13.11 -2.31 -15.26
C GLU A 209 12.24 -2.21 -14.00
N ALA A 210 12.06 -0.99 -13.49
CA ALA A 210 11.28 -0.76 -12.27
C ALA A 210 9.82 -1.23 -12.37
N ILE A 211 9.15 -0.99 -13.49
CA ILE A 211 7.76 -1.45 -13.69
C ILE A 211 7.65 -2.94 -14.04
N SER A 212 8.78 -3.63 -14.25
CA SER A 212 8.81 -5.09 -14.46
C SER A 212 9.14 -5.85 -13.17
N HIS A 213 9.38 -5.15 -12.06
CA HIS A 213 9.97 -5.72 -10.85
C HIS A 213 8.93 -6.06 -9.78
N ASP A 214 8.54 -7.33 -9.65
CA ASP A 214 7.80 -7.89 -8.51
C ASP A 214 6.65 -7.04 -7.92
N LEU A 215 5.90 -6.34 -8.79
CA LEU A 215 4.80 -5.49 -8.40
C LEU A 215 3.49 -6.29 -8.35
N SER A 216 2.69 -6.08 -7.29
CA SER A 216 1.30 -6.53 -7.25
C SER A 216 0.34 -5.49 -7.80
N ARG A 217 0.66 -4.21 -7.60
CA ARG A 217 -0.13 -3.06 -8.05
C ARG A 217 0.73 -1.85 -8.33
N ALA A 218 0.22 -0.98 -9.19
CA ALA A 218 0.79 0.32 -9.45
C ALA A 218 -0.29 1.33 -9.85
N ILE A 219 -0.12 2.60 -9.46
CA ILE A 219 -0.91 3.73 -9.95
C ILE A 219 0.05 4.78 -10.52
N VAL A 220 -0.30 5.34 -11.67
CA VAL A 220 0.33 6.55 -12.20
C VAL A 220 -0.52 7.75 -11.83
N PHE A 221 0.08 8.70 -11.11
CA PHE A 221 -0.48 10.01 -10.86
C PHE A 221 0.23 11.06 -11.72
N ARG A 222 -0.51 12.08 -12.16
CA ARG A 222 0.00 13.16 -12.99
C ARG A 222 -0.49 14.50 -12.49
N HIS A 223 0.44 15.43 -12.31
CA HIS A 223 0.10 16.80 -11.96
C HIS A 223 -0.41 17.55 -13.21
N PRO A 224 -1.50 18.33 -13.14
CA PRO A 224 -2.09 19.01 -14.31
C PRO A 224 -1.19 20.13 -14.86
N ASN A 225 -0.38 20.77 -14.02
CA ASN A 225 0.67 21.69 -14.47
C ASN A 225 1.92 20.88 -14.88
N ALA A 226 2.05 20.60 -16.18
CA ALA A 226 3.15 19.83 -16.75
C ALA A 226 4.53 20.48 -16.54
N ALA A 227 4.61 21.82 -16.61
CA ALA A 227 5.88 22.53 -16.43
C ALA A 227 6.38 22.40 -14.98
N LEU A 228 5.49 22.51 -14.00
CA LEU A 228 5.84 22.25 -12.59
C LEU A 228 6.28 20.80 -12.39
N ALA A 229 5.53 19.84 -12.93
CA ALA A 229 5.82 18.41 -12.82
C ALA A 229 7.20 18.05 -13.41
N GLN A 230 7.51 18.59 -14.60
CA GLN A 230 8.79 18.39 -15.26
C GLN A 230 9.95 18.98 -14.45
N ARG A 231 9.77 20.19 -13.88
CA ARG A 231 10.78 20.79 -12.99
C ARG A 231 10.99 19.95 -11.73
N ALA A 232 9.92 19.44 -11.12
CA ALA A 232 10.01 18.58 -9.94
C ALA A 232 10.80 17.29 -10.25
N ALA A 233 10.49 16.62 -11.36
CA ALA A 233 11.24 15.43 -11.79
C ALA A 233 12.71 15.72 -12.06
N PHE A 234 13.02 16.84 -12.71
CA PHE A 234 14.40 17.27 -12.94
C PHE A 234 15.14 17.51 -11.61
N ILE A 235 14.52 18.22 -10.66
CA ILE A 235 15.10 18.47 -9.34
C ILE A 235 15.35 17.16 -8.58
N ALA A 236 14.39 16.23 -8.59
CA ALA A 236 14.56 14.92 -7.96
C ALA A 236 15.74 14.16 -8.58
N HIS A 237 15.77 14.08 -9.91
CA HIS A 237 16.82 13.40 -10.66
C HIS A 237 18.20 13.98 -10.36
N GLU A 238 18.38 15.30 -10.51
CA GLU A 238 19.67 15.93 -10.28
C GLU A 238 20.10 15.87 -8.81
N HIS A 239 19.17 15.90 -7.86
CA HIS A 239 19.47 15.72 -6.44
C HIS A 239 20.05 14.33 -6.15
N ILE A 240 19.41 13.27 -6.64
CA ILE A 240 19.92 11.90 -6.46
C ILE A 240 21.22 11.70 -7.24
N LYS A 241 21.29 12.15 -8.49
CA LYS A 241 22.49 12.02 -9.33
C LYS A 241 23.71 12.71 -8.72
N ALA A 242 23.54 13.92 -8.18
CA ALA A 242 24.62 14.62 -7.47
C ALA A 242 25.09 13.85 -6.22
N SER A 243 24.17 13.17 -5.52
CA SER A 243 24.50 12.33 -4.36
C SER A 243 25.34 11.10 -4.72
N GLN A 244 25.22 10.62 -5.97
CA GLN A 244 25.91 9.44 -6.51
C GLN A 244 27.22 9.77 -7.24
N ALA A 245 27.56 11.05 -7.42
CA ALA A 245 28.82 11.46 -8.03
C ALA A 245 30.04 11.03 -7.18
N ARG A 246 31.24 11.02 -7.78
CA ARG A 246 32.50 10.58 -7.12
C ARG A 246 32.75 11.20 -5.73
N TYR A 247 32.35 12.45 -5.55
CA TYR A 247 32.49 13.20 -4.29
C TYR A 247 31.12 13.56 -3.66
N GLY A 248 30.05 12.98 -4.19
CA GLY A 248 28.70 13.11 -3.67
C GLY A 248 28.57 12.43 -2.31
N LYS A 249 27.66 12.94 -1.48
CA LYS A 249 27.25 12.26 -0.25
C LYS A 249 26.00 11.45 -0.55
N PRO A 250 26.04 10.11 -0.46
CA PRO A 250 24.87 9.28 -0.74
C PRO A 250 23.68 9.68 0.13
N ILE A 251 22.51 9.77 -0.49
CA ILE A 251 21.25 9.97 0.23
C ILE A 251 20.83 8.65 0.84
N LEU A 252 20.82 8.60 2.17
CA LEU A 252 20.42 7.41 2.94
C LEU A 252 18.92 7.44 3.26
N TYR A 253 18.36 6.26 3.52
CA TYR A 253 16.97 6.14 3.94
C TYR A 253 16.74 6.78 5.31
N ASP A 254 15.62 7.50 5.44
CA ASP A 254 15.22 8.17 6.67
C ASP A 254 14.18 7.37 7.46
N PHE A 255 14.65 6.49 8.35
CA PHE A 255 13.80 5.69 9.23
C PHE A 255 13.03 6.50 10.27
N THR A 256 13.42 7.75 10.53
CA THR A 256 12.71 8.60 11.51
C THR A 256 11.33 9.02 11.02
N MET A 257 11.12 8.95 9.69
CA MET A 257 9.92 9.40 8.99
C MET A 257 9.61 10.89 9.20
N GLN A 258 10.56 11.68 9.71
CA GLN A 258 10.40 13.13 9.89
C GLN A 258 10.34 13.82 8.52
N GLN A 259 9.44 14.78 8.36
CA GLN A 259 9.30 15.51 7.10
C GLN A 259 10.35 16.63 6.94
N GLU A 260 10.89 17.14 8.05
CA GLU A 260 11.83 18.25 8.03
C GLU A 260 13.23 17.84 7.55
N GLY A 261 13.89 18.77 6.84
CA GLY A 261 15.25 18.61 6.33
C GLY A 261 15.40 17.58 5.21
N TYR A 262 16.46 17.69 4.42
CA TYR A 262 16.65 16.89 3.20
C TYR A 262 17.99 16.16 3.14
N LYS A 263 18.61 15.91 4.31
CA LYS A 263 19.89 15.15 4.40
C LYS A 263 19.70 13.64 4.25
N ARG A 264 18.53 13.15 4.66
CA ARG A 264 18.07 11.77 4.51
C ARG A 264 16.63 11.84 4.00
N LEU A 265 16.26 10.89 3.17
CA LEU A 265 14.95 10.85 2.53
C LEU A 265 14.33 9.47 2.71
N PHE A 266 13.00 9.41 2.79
CA PHE A 266 12.22 8.23 2.43
C PHE A 266 11.50 8.53 1.10
N CYS A 267 10.88 7.51 0.50
CA CYS A 267 10.38 7.55 -0.87
C CYS A 267 9.47 8.76 -1.18
N SER A 268 8.43 8.98 -0.38
CA SER A 268 7.52 10.12 -0.51
C SER A 268 8.13 11.46 -0.07
N LYS A 269 9.14 11.47 0.81
CA LYS A 269 9.90 12.70 1.17
C LYS A 269 10.70 13.25 0.00
N LEU A 270 11.18 12.39 -0.91
CA LEU A 270 11.78 12.82 -2.18
C LEU A 270 10.76 13.59 -3.04
N ILE A 271 9.51 13.13 -3.07
CA ILE A 271 8.44 13.79 -3.83
C ILE A 271 8.12 15.15 -3.22
N ARG A 272 8.04 15.23 -1.88
CA ARG A 272 7.90 16.51 -1.16
C ARG A 272 9.03 17.47 -1.53
N LEU A 273 10.29 17.05 -1.39
CA LEU A 273 11.47 17.85 -1.77
C LEU A 273 11.33 18.42 -3.18
N ALA A 274 10.99 17.54 -4.13
CA ALA A 274 10.92 17.87 -5.55
C ALA A 274 9.88 18.95 -5.84
N PHE A 275 8.65 18.77 -5.34
CA PHE A 275 7.55 19.72 -5.57
C PHE A 275 7.70 21.02 -4.77
N GLU A 276 8.21 20.95 -3.53
CA GLU A 276 8.51 22.15 -2.73
C GLU A 276 9.54 23.02 -3.45
N LYS A 277 10.64 22.43 -3.91
CA LYS A 277 11.67 23.18 -4.65
C LYS A 277 11.18 23.67 -6.02
N ALA A 278 10.44 22.85 -6.77
CA ALA A 278 9.95 23.22 -8.11
C ALA A 278 8.89 24.33 -8.10
N SER A 279 8.20 24.48 -6.97
CA SER A 279 7.17 25.49 -6.72
C SER A 279 7.68 26.66 -5.86
N GLU A 280 8.96 26.68 -5.50
CA GLU A 280 9.55 27.70 -4.63
C GLU A 280 8.81 27.83 -3.27
N GLY A 281 8.39 26.69 -2.73
CA GLY A 281 7.66 26.59 -1.46
C GLY A 281 6.14 26.78 -1.57
N ALA A 282 5.60 27.11 -2.75
CA ALA A 282 4.15 27.31 -2.93
C ALA A 282 3.35 26.01 -2.84
N MET A 283 3.98 24.85 -3.04
CA MET A 283 3.37 23.52 -2.90
C MET A 283 4.18 22.67 -1.93
N ILE A 284 3.54 22.31 -0.82
CA ILE A 284 4.11 21.43 0.20
C ILE A 284 3.23 20.16 0.26
N LEU A 285 3.86 19.01 0.00
CA LEU A 285 3.18 17.72 0.03
C LEU A 285 3.50 16.94 1.33
N PRO A 286 2.57 16.14 1.85
CA PRO A 286 1.18 16.01 1.42
C PRO A 286 0.32 17.15 1.99
N THR A 287 -0.81 17.43 1.36
CA THR A 287 -1.90 18.24 1.91
C THR A 287 -2.50 17.57 3.15
N PHE A 288 -2.61 16.24 3.15
CA PHE A 288 -3.28 15.47 4.19
C PHE A 288 -2.34 14.38 4.75
N PRO A 289 -1.42 14.72 5.67
CA PRO A 289 -0.44 13.76 6.18
C PRO A 289 -1.09 12.64 7.02
N THR A 290 -0.51 11.45 6.94
CA THR A 290 -0.79 10.34 7.86
C THR A 290 -0.26 10.65 9.26
N ARG A 291 -1.04 10.34 10.31
CA ARG A 291 -0.65 10.51 11.72
C ARG A 291 -0.20 9.20 12.33
N MET A 292 0.82 9.25 13.17
CA MET A 292 1.39 8.10 13.86
C MET A 292 0.79 7.97 15.25
N SER A 293 -0.53 7.71 15.33
CA SER A 293 -1.30 7.74 16.58
C SER A 293 -1.54 6.36 17.22
N MET A 294 -0.72 5.35 16.92
CA MET A 294 -0.81 4.04 17.59
C MET A 294 -0.61 4.18 19.10
N ARG A 295 -1.43 3.47 19.89
CA ARG A 295 -1.35 3.48 21.36
C ARG A 295 -0.08 2.78 21.84
N ASN A 296 0.21 1.63 21.23
CA ASN A 296 1.40 0.84 21.49
C ASN A 296 2.52 1.27 20.54
N ARG A 297 3.53 1.96 21.10
CA ARG A 297 4.68 2.47 20.33
C ARG A 297 5.85 1.48 20.20
N ASP A 298 5.76 0.28 20.77
CA ASP A 298 6.88 -0.70 20.78
C ASP A 298 7.43 -0.94 19.37
N PHE A 299 6.55 -1.14 18.38
CA PHE A 299 6.99 -1.33 16.99
C PHE A 299 7.71 -0.09 16.45
N PHE A 300 7.11 1.10 16.55
CA PHE A 300 7.66 2.35 16.01
C PHE A 300 9.02 2.69 16.61
N ASP A 301 9.15 2.56 17.93
CA ASP A 301 10.38 2.91 18.63
C ASP A 301 11.53 1.96 18.22
N ARG A 302 11.22 0.67 18.01
CA ARG A 302 12.20 -0.33 17.56
C ARG A 302 12.65 -0.14 16.12
N ILE A 303 11.74 0.23 15.22
CA ILE A 303 12.10 0.52 13.82
C ILE A 303 12.72 1.91 13.66
N GLY A 304 12.59 2.77 14.66
CA GLY A 304 13.22 4.08 14.74
C GLY A 304 12.37 5.24 14.24
N VAL A 305 11.05 5.06 14.14
CA VAL A 305 10.09 6.10 13.75
C VAL A 305 9.87 7.04 14.92
N THR A 306 10.16 8.33 14.71
CA THR A 306 9.99 9.38 15.74
C THR A 306 8.99 10.45 15.33
N ALA A 307 8.56 10.46 14.06
CA ALA A 307 7.55 11.37 13.57
C ALA A 307 6.17 11.10 14.19
N THR A 308 5.41 12.16 14.46
CA THR A 308 4.00 12.11 14.84
C THR A 308 3.07 12.25 13.64
N GLU A 309 3.55 12.87 12.57
CA GLU A 309 2.89 12.97 11.27
C GLU A 309 3.94 12.78 10.18
N THR A 310 3.55 12.13 9.07
CA THR A 310 4.46 11.88 7.95
C THR A 310 3.76 11.91 6.61
N PHE A 311 4.55 11.88 5.54
CA PHE A 311 4.02 11.67 4.20
C PHE A 311 4.05 10.17 3.92
N ALA A 312 2.98 9.44 4.22
CA ALA A 312 2.89 8.05 3.79
C ALA A 312 2.69 8.00 2.27
N PRO A 313 3.23 6.99 1.56
CA PRO A 313 3.03 6.87 0.10
C PRO A 313 1.56 6.97 -0.32
N GLY A 314 0.65 6.34 0.45
CA GLY A 314 -0.79 6.37 0.20
C GLY A 314 -1.45 7.75 0.33
N ASP A 315 -0.82 8.74 0.99
CA ASP A 315 -1.40 10.09 1.09
C ASP A 315 -1.58 10.75 -0.29
N ILE A 316 -0.78 10.35 -1.29
CA ILE A 316 -0.90 10.87 -2.67
C ILE A 316 -2.29 10.61 -3.27
N GLU A 317 -3.00 9.58 -2.80
CA GLU A 317 -4.35 9.26 -3.25
C GLU A 317 -5.37 10.35 -2.93
N LEU A 318 -5.15 11.08 -1.84
CA LEU A 318 -6.00 12.19 -1.42
C LEU A 318 -5.49 13.56 -1.90
N GLU A 319 -4.38 13.63 -2.65
CA GLU A 319 -3.84 14.91 -3.10
C GLU A 319 -4.70 15.54 -4.20
N PRO A 320 -5.37 16.69 -3.96
CA PRO A 320 -6.26 17.30 -4.94
C PRO A 320 -5.51 17.94 -6.13
N GLY A 321 -4.17 17.99 -6.05
CA GLY A 321 -3.28 18.51 -7.08
C GLY A 321 -2.87 17.47 -8.13
N PHE A 322 -3.24 16.20 -7.97
CA PHE A 322 -2.83 15.14 -8.89
C PHE A 322 -4.03 14.44 -9.50
N ASP A 323 -3.91 14.02 -10.76
CA ASP A 323 -4.87 13.19 -11.50
C ASP A 323 -4.38 11.74 -11.55
N VAL A 324 -5.26 10.76 -11.33
CA VAL A 324 -4.94 9.35 -11.61
C VAL A 324 -5.04 9.12 -13.12
N VAL A 325 -3.93 8.69 -13.73
CA VAL A 325 -3.83 8.41 -15.16
C VAL A 325 -4.24 6.96 -15.45
N ALA A 326 -3.67 6.02 -14.70
CA ALA A 326 -3.98 4.60 -14.82
C ALA A 326 -3.67 3.87 -13.51
N GLU A 327 -4.38 2.79 -13.29
CA GLU A 327 -4.14 1.84 -12.21
C GLU A 327 -3.96 0.45 -12.81
N TRP A 328 -2.97 -0.28 -12.31
CA TRP A 328 -2.63 -1.61 -12.75
C TRP A 328 -2.58 -2.57 -11.57
N SER A 329 -2.99 -3.82 -11.80
CA SER A 329 -2.91 -4.91 -10.81
C SER A 329 -2.62 -6.25 -11.49
N ASP A 330 -1.79 -7.09 -10.88
CA ASP A 330 -1.64 -8.48 -11.30
C ASP A 330 -2.56 -9.38 -10.46
N TYR A 331 -3.74 -9.70 -11.00
CA TYR A 331 -4.77 -10.46 -10.29
C TYR A 331 -4.35 -11.88 -9.90
N ARG A 332 -3.21 -12.38 -10.42
CA ARG A 332 -2.65 -13.68 -10.00
C ARG A 332 -2.02 -13.63 -8.60
N ILE A 333 -1.78 -12.43 -8.07
CA ILE A 333 -1.11 -12.18 -6.79
C ILE A 333 -1.85 -11.20 -5.86
N THR A 334 -2.94 -10.55 -6.31
CA THR A 334 -3.70 -9.59 -5.49
C THR A 334 -4.28 -10.20 -4.22
N ALA A 335 -4.70 -11.47 -4.24
CA ALA A 335 -5.25 -12.11 -3.06
C ALA A 335 -4.19 -12.36 -1.98
N SER A 336 -2.96 -12.75 -2.35
CA SER A 336 -1.86 -12.82 -1.38
C SER A 336 -1.53 -11.43 -0.82
N ALA A 337 -1.55 -10.37 -1.64
CA ALA A 337 -1.37 -9.00 -1.15
C ALA A 337 -2.51 -8.57 -0.20
N ARG A 338 -3.76 -8.95 -0.49
CA ARG A 338 -4.93 -8.71 0.37
C ARG A 338 -4.81 -9.44 1.71
N HIS A 339 -4.34 -10.68 1.71
CA HIS A 339 -4.08 -11.44 2.94
C HIS A 339 -2.95 -10.80 3.76
N GLN A 340 -1.86 -10.37 3.13
CA GLN A 340 -0.75 -9.68 3.83
C GLN A 340 -1.25 -8.45 4.56
N ASP A 341 -2.06 -7.65 3.88
CA ASP A 341 -2.66 -6.46 4.45
C ASP A 341 -3.54 -6.81 5.67
N ILE A 342 -4.44 -7.78 5.54
CA ILE A 342 -5.34 -8.21 6.63
C ILE A 342 -4.53 -8.77 7.81
N VAL A 343 -3.48 -9.55 7.56
CA VAL A 343 -2.60 -10.06 8.61
C VAL A 343 -1.88 -8.91 9.32
N MET A 344 -1.32 -7.94 8.59
CA MET A 344 -0.67 -6.78 9.21
C MET A 344 -1.66 -5.94 10.04
N ASP A 345 -2.86 -5.69 9.51
CA ASP A 345 -3.92 -4.97 10.24
C ASP A 345 -4.21 -5.65 11.57
N LYS A 346 -4.36 -6.98 11.55
CA LYS A 346 -4.61 -7.76 12.76
C LYS A 346 -3.43 -7.73 13.72
N LEU A 347 -2.20 -7.85 13.24
CA LEU A 347 -1.02 -7.75 14.11
C LEU A 347 -0.95 -6.40 14.82
N PHE A 348 -1.10 -5.29 14.11
CA PHE A 348 -1.09 -3.96 14.72
C PHE A 348 -2.30 -3.70 15.61
N GLN A 349 -3.49 -4.15 15.19
CA GLN A 349 -4.68 -4.11 16.03
C GLN A 349 -4.46 -4.89 17.33
N TRP A 350 -3.80 -6.06 17.29
CA TRP A 350 -3.56 -6.85 18.49
C TRP A 350 -2.52 -6.21 19.41
N MET A 351 -1.47 -5.63 18.85
CA MET A 351 -0.51 -4.83 19.61
C MET A 351 -1.19 -3.67 20.34
N ASP A 352 -2.08 -2.96 19.64
CA ASP A 352 -2.80 -1.82 20.23
C ASP A 352 -3.87 -2.26 21.22
N ALA A 353 -4.77 -3.19 20.86
CA ALA A 353 -5.94 -3.56 21.66
C ALA A 353 -5.61 -4.47 22.85
N TYR A 354 -4.66 -5.41 22.69
CA TYR A 354 -4.30 -6.41 23.69
C TYR A 354 -2.92 -6.19 24.32
N ASP A 355 -2.26 -5.06 24.02
CA ASP A 355 -0.95 -4.71 24.57
C ASP A 355 0.13 -5.77 24.28
N LEU A 356 0.08 -6.34 23.06
CA LEU A 356 1.08 -7.31 22.62
C LEU A 356 2.36 -6.59 22.17
N THR A 357 3.52 -7.16 22.47
CA THR A 357 4.84 -6.60 22.14
C THR A 357 5.76 -7.66 21.57
N PHE A 358 6.80 -7.23 20.86
CA PHE A 358 7.79 -8.16 20.32
C PHE A 358 8.75 -8.65 21.41
N LYS A 359 8.77 -9.97 21.64
CA LYS A 359 9.72 -10.63 22.53
C LYS A 359 10.96 -11.08 21.77
N GLU A 360 12.10 -10.50 22.11
CA GLU A 360 13.38 -10.91 21.54
C GLU A 360 13.82 -12.25 22.14
N THR A 361 13.97 -13.26 21.29
CA THR A 361 14.57 -14.55 21.68
C THR A 361 16.11 -14.46 21.63
N PHE A 362 16.80 -15.51 22.10
CA PHE A 362 18.26 -15.60 21.99
C PHE A 362 18.73 -15.44 20.53
N LEU A 363 18.01 -16.04 19.59
CA LEU A 363 18.31 -15.96 18.16
C LEU A 363 18.17 -14.53 17.60
N ILE A 364 17.11 -13.82 18.00
CA ILE A 364 16.90 -12.42 17.61
C ILE A 364 17.98 -11.50 18.21
N ASN A 365 18.35 -11.73 19.48
CA ASN A 365 19.46 -11.04 20.11
C ASN A 365 20.79 -11.24 19.36
N LEU A 366 21.01 -12.45 18.82
CA LEU A 366 22.19 -12.75 18.01
C LEU A 366 22.16 -12.01 16.65
N ILE A 367 21.00 -11.90 15.99
CA ILE A 367 20.81 -11.06 14.80
C ILE A 367 21.10 -9.58 15.13
N ALA A 368 20.53 -9.08 16.23
CA ALA A 368 20.69 -7.71 16.69
C ALA A 368 22.14 -7.38 17.11
N ARG A 369 22.99 -8.36 17.42
CA ARG A 369 24.42 -8.14 17.73
C ARG A 369 25.33 -8.41 16.54
N GLY A 370 24.99 -9.41 15.72
CA GLY A 370 25.82 -9.93 14.63
C GLY A 370 25.50 -9.40 13.23
N GLY A 371 24.40 -8.66 13.01
CA GLY A 371 23.91 -8.28 11.67
C GLY A 371 24.87 -7.49 10.76
N ARG A 372 25.98 -6.93 11.29
CA ARG A 372 27.03 -6.30 10.44
C ARG A 372 28.19 -7.26 10.09
N VAL A 373 28.30 -8.38 10.79
CA VAL A 373 29.33 -9.41 10.57
C VAL A 373 28.64 -10.60 9.90
N ALA A 374 28.07 -10.37 8.72
CA ALA A 374 27.44 -11.42 7.92
C ALA A 374 28.41 -12.58 7.63
N ALA A 375 29.73 -12.36 7.68
CA ALA A 375 30.74 -13.39 7.53
C ALA A 375 30.74 -14.43 8.68
N GLY A 376 30.44 -14.02 9.92
CA GLY A 376 30.54 -14.86 11.13
C GLY A 376 29.22 -15.45 11.64
N LEU A 377 28.08 -15.15 10.99
CA LEU A 377 26.77 -15.70 11.35
C LEU A 377 26.61 -17.14 10.83
N SER A 378 25.84 -17.98 11.52
CA SER A 378 25.47 -19.30 11.02
C SER A 378 24.61 -19.18 9.74
N ASN A 379 24.66 -20.17 8.86
CA ASN A 379 23.92 -20.16 7.60
C ASN A 379 22.40 -19.99 7.80
N THR A 380 21.84 -20.54 8.88
CA THR A 380 20.44 -20.37 9.27
C THR A 380 20.07 -18.92 9.54
N ILE A 381 20.96 -18.15 10.18
CA ILE A 381 20.69 -16.73 10.45
C ILE A 381 20.81 -15.91 9.16
N LYS A 382 21.76 -16.24 8.29
CA LYS A 382 21.90 -15.56 6.99
C LYS A 382 20.69 -15.80 6.10
N SER A 383 20.18 -17.03 6.03
CA SER A 383 18.97 -17.33 5.26
C SER A 383 17.75 -16.62 5.84
N MET A 384 17.60 -16.61 7.18
CA MET A 384 16.52 -15.86 7.85
C MET A 384 16.54 -14.37 7.54
N ILE A 385 17.71 -13.74 7.49
CA ILE A 385 17.81 -12.31 7.17
C ILE A 385 17.56 -12.09 5.67
N ALA A 386 18.16 -12.92 4.80
CA ALA A 386 18.06 -12.77 3.35
C ALA A 386 16.64 -13.01 2.81
N GLU A 387 15.84 -13.87 3.45
CA GLU A 387 14.42 -14.09 3.15
C GLU A 387 13.58 -12.81 3.34
N VAL A 388 13.95 -11.96 4.31
CA VAL A 388 13.16 -10.79 4.71
C VAL A 388 13.74 -9.48 4.18
N ILE A 389 15.06 -9.39 4.17
CA ILE A 389 15.84 -8.24 3.71
C ILE A 389 16.96 -8.79 2.83
N PRO A 390 16.74 -8.89 1.51
CA PRO A 390 17.74 -9.43 0.58
C PRO A 390 19.07 -8.69 0.65
N VAL A 391 19.01 -7.36 0.89
CA VAL A 391 20.17 -6.49 1.05
C VAL A 391 20.02 -5.67 2.33
N VAL A 392 20.77 -6.01 3.37
CA VAL A 392 20.75 -5.26 4.64
C VAL A 392 21.48 -3.92 4.45
N PRO A 393 20.79 -2.78 4.61
CA PRO A 393 21.43 -1.49 4.42
C PRO A 393 22.46 -1.25 5.55
N PRO A 394 23.66 -0.74 5.23
CA PRO A 394 24.71 -0.52 6.25
C PRO A 394 24.30 0.51 7.31
N HIS A 395 23.31 1.35 7.00
CA HIS A 395 22.80 2.43 7.85
C HIS A 395 21.56 2.04 8.67
N MET A 396 20.99 0.85 8.46
CA MET A 396 19.86 0.35 9.24
C MET A 396 20.31 -0.03 10.66
N LYS A 397 19.56 0.39 11.68
CA LYS A 397 19.86 0.00 13.07
C LYS A 397 19.62 -1.51 13.23
N ARG A 398 20.43 -2.15 14.07
CA ARG A 398 20.33 -3.60 14.28
C ARG A 398 19.00 -4.02 14.90
N GLN A 399 18.44 -3.17 15.76
CA GLN A 399 17.10 -3.35 16.34
C GLN A 399 16.00 -3.28 15.28
N THR A 400 16.13 -2.40 14.28
CA THR A 400 15.21 -2.33 13.15
C THR A 400 15.23 -3.64 12.36
N ILE A 401 16.42 -4.18 12.05
CA ILE A 401 16.56 -5.49 11.35
C ILE A 401 15.88 -6.59 12.15
N ALA A 402 16.18 -6.70 13.45
CA ALA A 402 15.59 -7.69 14.34
C ALA A 402 14.05 -7.60 14.37
N THR A 403 13.51 -6.39 14.42
CA THR A 403 12.06 -6.15 14.47
C THR A 403 11.38 -6.52 13.17
N ILE A 404 11.99 -6.19 12.03
CA ILE A 404 11.50 -6.60 10.71
C ILE A 404 11.48 -8.13 10.58
N VAL A 405 12.53 -8.83 11.05
CA VAL A 405 12.57 -10.30 11.05
C VAL A 405 11.48 -10.89 11.97
N MET A 406 11.30 -10.33 13.18
CA MET A 406 10.25 -10.78 14.10
C MET A 406 8.85 -10.59 13.51
N LEU A 407 8.58 -9.44 12.89
CA LEU A 407 7.32 -9.16 12.21
C LEU A 407 7.06 -10.18 11.10
N HIS A 408 8.03 -10.37 10.20
CA HIS A 408 7.91 -11.31 9.09
C HIS A 408 7.63 -12.73 9.60
N ARG A 409 8.42 -13.22 10.55
CA ARG A 409 8.27 -14.58 11.11
C ARG A 409 6.99 -14.78 11.91
N THR A 410 6.43 -13.70 12.46
CA THR A 410 5.11 -13.73 13.11
C THR A 410 3.99 -13.81 12.09
N ALA A 411 4.11 -13.07 10.98
CA ALA A 411 3.09 -13.01 9.94
C ALA A 411 3.05 -14.25 9.03
N ASP A 412 4.20 -14.86 8.76
CA ASP A 412 4.33 -15.92 7.75
C ASP A 412 3.43 -17.15 7.99
N PRO A 413 3.34 -17.70 9.22
CA PRO A 413 2.43 -18.81 9.50
C PRO A 413 0.96 -18.44 9.32
N LEU A 414 0.58 -17.21 9.70
CA LEU A 414 -0.79 -16.70 9.54
C LEU A 414 -1.14 -16.57 8.05
N MET A 415 -0.19 -16.08 7.25
CA MET A 415 -0.32 -15.94 5.81
C MET A 415 -0.52 -17.28 5.12
N HIS A 416 0.34 -18.26 5.39
CA HIS A 416 0.22 -19.59 4.80
C HIS A 416 -1.09 -20.28 5.16
N ASP A 417 -1.54 -20.12 6.40
CA ASP A 417 -2.78 -20.71 6.86
C ASP A 417 -4.00 -20.03 6.23
N LEU A 418 -4.01 -18.70 6.11
CA LEU A 418 -5.09 -17.96 5.45
C LEU A 418 -5.19 -18.28 3.95
N GLU A 419 -4.04 -18.39 3.27
CA GLU A 419 -3.99 -18.81 1.86
C GLU A 419 -4.51 -20.24 1.68
N ARG A 420 -4.22 -21.14 2.63
CA ARG A 420 -4.75 -22.51 2.63
C ARG A 420 -6.28 -22.51 2.76
N VAL A 421 -6.82 -21.78 3.74
CA VAL A 421 -8.28 -21.69 3.96
C VAL A 421 -8.97 -21.07 2.75
N GLU A 422 -8.39 -20.04 2.13
CA GLU A 422 -8.97 -19.46 0.91
C GLU A 422 -8.96 -20.44 -0.27
N ARG A 423 -7.88 -21.22 -0.46
CA ARG A 423 -7.85 -22.26 -1.51
C ARG A 423 -8.93 -23.32 -1.29
N GLU A 424 -9.12 -23.76 -0.06
CA GLU A 424 -10.18 -24.71 0.31
C GLU A 424 -11.57 -24.10 0.04
N ARG A 425 -11.80 -22.84 0.41
CA ARG A 425 -13.05 -22.11 0.15
C ARG A 425 -13.36 -22.02 -1.34
N ILE A 426 -12.38 -21.63 -2.15
CA ILE A 426 -12.53 -21.55 -3.62
C ILE A 426 -12.83 -22.93 -4.19
N GLY A 427 -12.12 -23.98 -3.76
CA GLY A 427 -12.34 -25.34 -4.25
C GLY A 427 -13.72 -25.90 -3.92
N LEU A 428 -14.27 -25.57 -2.74
CA LEU A 428 -15.57 -26.06 -2.29
C LEU A 428 -16.75 -25.24 -2.82
N PHE A 429 -16.61 -23.91 -2.88
CA PHE A 429 -17.74 -23.00 -3.13
C PHE A 429 -17.61 -22.14 -4.38
N GLY A 430 -16.43 -22.10 -5.00
CA GLY A 430 -16.16 -21.32 -6.22
C GLY A 430 -15.93 -19.83 -5.99
N TYR A 431 -15.73 -19.37 -4.75
CA TYR A 431 -15.44 -17.97 -4.41
C TYR A 431 -14.43 -17.87 -3.24
N PRO A 432 -13.66 -16.76 -3.16
CA PRO A 432 -12.64 -16.54 -2.14
C PRO A 432 -13.24 -16.18 -0.77
N LEU A 433 -12.40 -16.12 0.26
CA LEU A 433 -12.81 -15.61 1.56
C LEU A 433 -13.15 -14.13 1.46
N HIS A 434 -14.26 -13.74 2.08
CA HIS A 434 -14.57 -12.33 2.29
C HIS A 434 -13.55 -11.73 3.28
N PRO A 435 -13.10 -10.46 3.10
CA PRO A 435 -12.14 -9.83 4.03
C PRO A 435 -12.55 -9.89 5.52
N ARG A 436 -13.85 -9.76 5.81
CA ARG A 436 -14.42 -9.94 7.17
C ARG A 436 -14.20 -11.36 7.70
N GLU A 437 -14.49 -12.39 6.91
CA GLU A 437 -14.29 -13.79 7.30
C GLU A 437 -12.80 -14.08 7.58
N ALA A 438 -11.89 -13.50 6.78
CA ALA A 438 -10.46 -13.61 6.98
C ALA A 438 -10.00 -12.94 8.30
N ALA A 439 -10.49 -11.73 8.59
CA ALA A 439 -10.18 -11.03 9.83
C ALA A 439 -10.71 -11.77 11.07
N GLU A 440 -11.93 -12.32 11.00
CA GLU A 440 -12.52 -13.15 12.05
C GLU A 440 -11.77 -14.47 12.23
N TYR A 441 -11.30 -15.08 11.14
CA TYR A 441 -10.48 -16.28 11.18
C TYR A 441 -9.19 -16.03 11.97
N LEU A 442 -8.48 -14.96 11.66
CA LEU A 442 -7.26 -14.56 12.38
C LEU A 442 -7.55 -14.24 13.85
N GLU A 443 -8.69 -13.61 14.16
CA GLU A 443 -9.08 -13.33 15.55
C GLU A 443 -9.28 -14.63 16.36
N ARG A 444 -9.93 -15.64 15.78
CA ARG A 444 -10.04 -16.96 16.40
C ARG A 444 -8.68 -17.63 16.56
N TRP A 445 -7.78 -17.44 15.58
CA TRP A 445 -6.42 -17.95 15.64
C TRP A 445 -5.67 -17.36 16.86
N ARG A 446 -5.70 -16.03 17.05
CA ARG A 446 -5.11 -15.38 18.24
C ARG A 446 -5.67 -15.97 19.53
N ALA A 447 -7.01 -16.00 19.64
CA ALA A 447 -7.67 -16.45 20.86
C ALA A 447 -7.27 -17.89 21.24
N LYS A 448 -7.14 -18.78 20.24
CA LYS A 448 -6.68 -20.17 20.45
C LYS A 448 -5.22 -20.24 20.90
N SER A 449 -4.38 -19.32 20.44
CA SER A 449 -2.97 -19.26 20.79
C SER A 449 -2.69 -18.57 22.13
N GLY A 450 -3.73 -18.17 22.88
CA GLY A 450 -3.56 -17.54 24.19
C GLY A 450 -2.77 -16.23 24.14
N ASP A 451 -2.94 -15.47 23.05
CA ASP A 451 -2.25 -14.21 22.77
C ASP A 451 -0.74 -14.33 22.50
N GLU A 452 -0.23 -15.54 22.34
CA GLU A 452 1.14 -15.81 21.90
C GLU A 452 1.16 -16.15 20.41
N ILE A 453 1.50 -15.17 19.58
CA ILE A 453 1.53 -15.27 18.12
C ILE A 453 2.96 -15.09 17.66
N GLY A 454 3.69 -16.19 17.45
CA GLY A 454 5.09 -16.13 17.02
C GLY A 454 5.95 -15.33 18.00
N TYR A 455 6.39 -14.13 17.59
CA TYR A 455 7.17 -13.22 18.45
C TYR A 455 6.32 -12.17 19.19
N LEU A 456 5.04 -12.03 18.86
CA LEU A 456 4.11 -11.18 19.60
C LEU A 456 3.59 -11.94 20.82
N VAL A 457 3.77 -11.33 21.99
CA VAL A 457 3.33 -11.87 23.28
C VAL A 457 2.75 -10.74 24.14
N PRO A 458 1.95 -11.05 25.16
CA PRO A 458 1.50 -10.04 26.12
C PRO A 458 2.70 -9.31 26.75
N ALA A 459 2.61 -7.98 26.88
CA ALA A 459 3.63 -7.21 27.57
C ALA A 459 3.83 -7.77 28.99
N LEU A 460 5.10 -7.99 29.38
CA LEU A 460 5.41 -8.35 30.75
C LEU A 460 4.97 -7.20 31.64
N LYS A 461 3.99 -7.46 32.54
CA LYS A 461 3.63 -6.51 33.59
C LYS A 461 4.87 -6.28 34.45
N VAL A 462 5.57 -5.17 34.21
CA VAL A 462 6.61 -4.71 35.14
C VAL A 462 5.87 -4.40 36.44
N PRO A 463 6.18 -5.07 37.57
CA PRO A 463 5.56 -4.72 38.83
C PRO A 463 5.81 -3.24 39.08
N ALA A 464 4.74 -2.49 39.36
CA ALA A 464 4.83 -1.08 39.69
C ALA A 464 5.90 -0.93 40.78
N LYS A 465 6.92 -0.09 40.51
CA LYS A 465 7.90 0.27 41.54
C LYS A 465 7.10 0.93 42.67
N GLY A 466 6.94 0.20 43.77
CA GLY A 466 6.34 0.68 45.01
C GLY A 466 7.19 1.75 45.68
#